data_AF-A0A943SRC3-F1
#
_entry.id   AF-A0A943SRC3-F1
#
_cell.length_a   1.000
_cell.length_b   1.000
_cell.length_c   1.000
_cell.angle_alpha   90.00
_cell.angle_beta   90.00
_cell.angle_gamma   90.00
#
_symmetry.space_group_name_H-M   'P 1'
#
loop_
_entity.id
_entity.type
_entity.pdbx_description
1 polymer ?
#
loop_
_entity_poly.entity_id
_entity_poly.type
_entity_poly.pdbx_seq_one_letter_code
_entity_poly.pdbx_strand_id
1 'polypeptide(L)'
;MSDASLKAQIDSDRAERKKYIKVKNAISNHGLDQDISLKHFTKYIDECKDAIKKIDGNEGYHYLSTMKTKLQNDKDKIKEFTDFVRDANTSYKNLYSTLTAKIAALDSSISSNKSKYNKGKPFWEWIW
;
A
#
# COMPACT_ATOMS: atom_id res chain seq x y z
N MET A 1 8.01 2.36 -36.84
CA MET A 1 8.74 3.20 -35.87
C MET A 1 10.15 3.39 -36.39
N SER A 2 10.68 4.61 -36.33
CA SER A 2 12.08 4.91 -36.66
C SER A 2 13.00 4.62 -35.46
N ASP A 3 14.29 4.47 -35.70
CA ASP A 3 15.30 4.31 -34.65
C ASP A 3 15.28 5.44 -33.63
N ALA A 4 15.10 6.69 -34.10
CA ALA A 4 14.96 7.85 -33.23
C ALA A 4 13.75 7.72 -32.30
N SER A 5 12.60 7.26 -32.83
CA SER A 5 11.39 7.04 -32.02
C SER A 5 11.57 5.90 -31.02
N LEU A 6 12.24 4.81 -31.40
CA LEU A 6 12.53 3.69 -30.49
C LEU A 6 13.46 4.12 -29.36
N LYS A 7 14.52 4.88 -29.66
CA LYS A 7 15.45 5.39 -28.65
C LYS A 7 14.76 6.34 -27.68
N ALA A 8 13.97 7.29 -28.18
CA ALA A 8 13.19 8.20 -27.34
C ALA A 8 12.22 7.45 -26.42
N GLN A 9 11.54 6.42 -26.93
CA GLN A 9 10.64 5.60 -26.11
C GLN A 9 11.40 4.82 -25.03
N ILE A 10 12.54 4.19 -25.36
CA ILE A 10 13.37 3.48 -24.39
C ILE A 10 13.82 4.41 -23.25
N ASP A 11 14.25 5.62 -23.58
CA ASP A 11 14.72 6.59 -22.58
C ASP A 11 13.56 7.11 -21.72
N SER A 12 12.39 7.33 -22.32
CA SER A 12 11.16 7.66 -21.60
C SER A 12 10.75 6.55 -20.62
N ASP A 13 10.68 5.30 -21.10
CA ASP A 13 10.30 4.14 -20.29
C ASP A 13 11.29 3.92 -19.13
N ARG A 14 12.60 4.10 -19.38
CA ARG A 14 13.64 4.04 -18.32
C ARG A 14 13.44 5.11 -17.27
N ALA A 15 13.12 6.35 -17.68
CA ALA A 15 12.89 7.45 -16.76
C ALA A 15 11.64 7.20 -15.90
N GLU A 16 10.55 6.72 -16.50
CA GLU A 16 9.33 6.38 -15.77
C GLU A 16 9.54 5.20 -14.81
N ARG A 17 10.23 4.15 -15.26
CA ARG A 17 10.61 3.00 -14.43
C ARG A 17 11.39 3.43 -13.19
N LYS A 18 12.35 4.35 -13.35
CA LYS A 18 13.14 4.88 -12.23
C LYS A 18 12.26 5.61 -11.21
N LYS A 19 11.25 6.36 -11.66
CA LYS A 19 10.27 7.01 -10.77
C LYS A 19 9.47 5.97 -9.98
N TYR A 20 8.96 4.94 -10.65
CA TYR A 20 8.21 3.87 -9.99
C TYR A 20 9.05 3.08 -8.97
N ILE A 21 10.29 2.76 -9.30
CA ILE A 21 11.22 2.09 -8.37
C ILE A 21 11.46 2.95 -7.13
N LYS A 22 11.64 4.27 -7.28
CA LYS A 22 11.84 5.17 -6.15
C LYS A 22 10.67 5.09 -5.16
N VAL A 23 9.43 5.16 -5.65
CA VAL A 23 8.23 5.08 -4.80
C VAL A 23 8.08 3.69 -4.19
N LYS A 24 8.24 2.64 -4.99
CA LYS A 24 8.18 1.25 -4.52
C LYS A 24 9.18 1.00 -3.37
N ASN A 25 10.42 1.48 -3.52
CA ASN A 25 11.45 1.34 -2.50
C ASN A 25 11.12 2.17 -1.27
N ALA A 26 10.56 3.38 -1.40
CA ALA A 26 10.11 4.16 -0.25
C ALA A 26 9.05 3.41 0.57
N ILE A 27 8.04 2.82 -0.09
CA ILE A 27 7.01 2.01 0.57
C ILE A 27 7.64 0.85 1.34
N SER A 28 8.53 0.08 0.70
CA SER A 28 9.17 -1.09 1.33
C SER A 28 10.15 -0.72 2.45
N ASN A 29 10.93 0.36 2.28
CA ASN A 29 11.86 0.83 3.31
C ASN A 29 11.14 1.28 4.59
N HIS A 30 9.87 1.66 4.49
CA HIS A 30 9.02 1.98 5.64
C HIS A 30 8.16 0.80 6.10
N GLY A 31 8.34 -0.40 5.53
CA GLY A 31 7.57 -1.61 5.87
C GLY A 31 6.08 -1.52 5.52
N LEU A 32 5.69 -0.58 4.66
CA LEU A 32 4.30 -0.31 4.29
C LEU A 32 3.75 -1.30 3.25
N ASP A 33 4.62 -2.17 2.72
CA ASP A 33 4.29 -3.29 1.84
C ASP A 33 3.87 -4.56 2.61
N GLN A 34 4.05 -4.57 3.94
CA GLN A 34 3.72 -5.69 4.82
C GLN A 34 2.39 -5.49 5.54
N ASP A 35 1.82 -6.58 6.06
CA ASP A 35 0.64 -6.51 6.92
C ASP A 35 0.99 -5.92 8.29
N ILE A 36 0.18 -4.94 8.73
CA ILE A 36 0.31 -4.35 10.06
C ILE A 36 -0.57 -5.14 11.05
N SER A 37 0.01 -5.51 12.19
CA SER A 37 -0.74 -6.13 13.28
C SER A 37 -1.56 -5.09 14.04
N LEU A 38 -2.88 -5.26 14.06
CA LEU A 38 -3.82 -4.42 14.83
C LEU A 38 -4.44 -5.19 16.01
N LYS A 39 -3.92 -6.39 16.34
CA LYS A 39 -4.51 -7.31 17.32
C LYS A 39 -4.79 -6.67 18.68
N HIS A 40 -3.88 -5.82 19.17
CA HIS A 40 -4.05 -5.16 20.47
C HIS A 40 -5.24 -4.19 20.48
N PHE A 41 -5.43 -3.43 19.41
CA PHE A 41 -6.56 -2.50 19.29
C PHE A 41 -7.88 -3.25 19.12
N THR A 42 -7.90 -4.31 18.31
CA THR A 42 -9.08 -5.18 18.17
C THR A 42 -9.47 -5.80 19.52
N LYS A 43 -8.50 -6.31 20.28
CA LYS A 43 -8.74 -6.86 21.63
C LYS A 43 -9.33 -5.81 22.57
N TYR A 44 -8.75 -4.61 22.61
CA TYR A 44 -9.26 -3.52 23.44
C TYR A 44 -10.70 -3.13 23.06
N ILE A 45 -11.00 -3.02 21.77
CA ILE A 45 -12.35 -2.75 21.27
C ILE A 45 -13.34 -3.82 21.77
N ASP A 46 -12.95 -5.09 21.75
CA ASP A 46 -13.79 -6.20 22.20
C ASP A 46 -13.98 -6.20 23.72
N GLU A 47 -12.92 -5.92 24.50
CA GLU A 47 -13.01 -5.73 25.96
C GLU A 47 -13.96 -4.57 26.33
N CYS A 48 -13.92 -3.46 25.59
CA CYS A 48 -14.88 -2.36 25.77
C CYS A 48 -16.32 -2.76 25.45
N LYS A 49 -16.56 -3.53 24.38
CA LYS A 49 -17.91 -4.04 24.05
C LYS A 49 -18.45 -4.91 25.18
N ASP A 50 -17.63 -5.81 25.70
CA ASP A 50 -18.03 -6.71 26.78
C ASP A 50 -18.33 -5.94 28.07
N ALA A 51 -17.52 -4.94 28.42
CA ALA A 51 -17.75 -4.09 29.58
C ALA A 51 -19.05 -3.28 29.45
N ILE A 52 -19.30 -2.67 28.28
CA ILE A 52 -20.53 -1.91 28.02
C ILE A 52 -21.75 -2.82 28.11
N LYS A 53 -21.68 -4.03 27.52
CA LYS A 53 -22.77 -5.02 27.57
C LYS A 53 -23.11 -5.45 29.00
N LYS A 54 -22.12 -5.56 29.88
CA LYS A 54 -22.33 -5.84 31.31
C LYS A 54 -23.00 -4.67 32.03
N ILE A 55 -22.59 -3.44 31.75
CA ILE A 55 -23.23 -2.24 32.34
C ILE A 55 -24.69 -2.12 31.90
N ASP A 56 -25.00 -2.46 30.65
CA ASP A 56 -26.37 -2.44 30.09
C ASP A 56 -27.22 -3.68 30.45
N GLY A 57 -26.62 -4.68 31.09
CA GLY A 57 -27.28 -5.94 31.41
C GLY A 57 -28.19 -5.88 32.65
N ASN A 58 -28.93 -6.97 32.87
CA ASN A 58 -29.96 -7.10 33.91
C ASN A 58 -29.44 -6.95 35.36
N GLU A 59 -28.12 -7.02 35.59
CA GLU A 59 -27.46 -6.77 36.89
C GLU A 59 -27.28 -5.26 37.19
N GLY A 60 -27.48 -4.38 36.20
CA GLY A 60 -27.86 -2.97 36.34
C GLY A 60 -26.95 -2.06 37.15
N TYR A 61 -25.69 -1.87 36.75
CA TYR A 61 -24.83 -0.80 37.31
C TYR A 61 -25.14 0.58 36.71
N HIS A 62 -26.42 1.00 36.65
CA HIS A 62 -26.82 2.26 36.00
C HIS A 62 -26.12 3.51 36.56
N TYR A 63 -25.65 3.47 37.82
CA TYR A 63 -24.80 4.53 38.40
C TYR A 63 -23.45 4.71 37.67
N LEU A 64 -23.04 3.73 36.85
CA LEU A 64 -21.85 3.79 35.98
C LEU A 64 -22.13 4.38 34.59
N SER A 65 -23.27 5.06 34.38
CA SER A 65 -23.62 5.66 33.08
C SER A 65 -22.51 6.56 32.51
N THR A 66 -21.86 7.38 33.34
CA THR A 66 -20.72 8.22 32.95
C THR A 66 -19.53 7.38 32.46
N MET A 67 -19.25 6.25 33.12
CA MET A 67 -18.18 5.33 32.72
C MET A 67 -18.52 4.65 31.40
N LYS A 68 -19.77 4.22 31.22
CA LYS A 68 -20.26 3.68 29.94
C LYS A 68 -20.04 4.66 28.80
N THR A 69 -20.47 5.92 28.96
CA THR A 69 -20.32 6.95 27.92
C THR A 69 -18.85 7.17 27.55
N LYS A 70 -17.96 7.23 28.54
CA LYS A 70 -16.51 7.36 28.29
C LYS A 70 -15.95 6.13 27.54
N LEU A 71 -16.28 4.92 28.00
CA LEU A 71 -15.88 3.68 27.33
C LEU A 71 -16.38 3.58 25.90
N GLN A 72 -17.63 3.99 25.64
CA GLN A 72 -18.19 4.03 24.30
C GLN A 72 -17.39 5.00 23.41
N ASN A 73 -17.13 6.22 23.88
CA ASN A 73 -16.35 7.21 23.15
C ASN A 73 -14.92 6.73 22.84
N ASP A 74 -14.25 6.12 23.82
CA ASP A 74 -12.88 5.62 23.64
C ASP A 74 -12.83 4.44 22.67
N LYS A 75 -13.79 3.50 22.78
CA LYS A 75 -13.96 2.39 21.84
C LYS A 75 -14.17 2.89 20.41
N ASP A 76 -15.05 3.87 20.23
CA ASP A 76 -15.38 4.40 18.90
C ASP A 76 -14.16 5.11 18.28
N LYS A 77 -13.42 5.91 19.04
CA LYS A 77 -12.17 6.55 18.59
C LYS A 77 -11.09 5.53 18.21
N ILE A 78 -10.88 4.50 19.04
CA ILE A 78 -9.89 3.47 18.74
C ILE A 78 -10.30 2.65 17.52
N LYS A 79 -11.61 2.40 17.34
CA LYS A 79 -12.13 1.78 16.13
C LYS A 79 -11.86 2.63 14.89
N GLU A 80 -12.16 3.93 14.91
CA GLU A 80 -11.88 4.85 13.80
C GLU A 80 -10.38 4.84 13.43
N PHE A 81 -9.50 4.94 14.43
CA PHE A 81 -8.05 4.85 14.21
C PHE A 81 -7.63 3.50 13.61
N THR A 82 -8.17 2.39 14.13
CA THR A 82 -7.86 1.04 13.66
C THR A 82 -8.29 0.84 12.21
N ASP A 83 -9.48 1.31 11.85
CA ASP A 83 -10.00 1.26 10.49
C ASP A 83 -9.13 2.11 9.55
N PHE A 84 -8.78 3.35 9.95
CA PHE A 84 -7.88 4.21 9.18
C PHE A 84 -6.53 3.54 8.90
N VAL A 85 -5.88 2.96 9.92
CA VAL A 85 -4.57 2.31 9.74
C VAL A 85 -4.68 1.10 8.82
N ARG A 86 -5.73 0.28 8.97
CA ARG A 86 -5.99 -0.88 8.07
C ARG A 86 -6.16 -0.44 6.62
N ASP A 87 -6.97 0.59 6.39
CA ASP A 87 -7.32 1.04 5.05
C ASP A 87 -6.12 1.74 4.38
N ALA A 88 -5.33 2.50 5.16
CA ALA A 88 -4.06 3.08 4.71
C ALA A 88 -3.03 1.98 4.36
N ASN A 89 -2.86 0.96 5.21
CA ASN A 89 -1.95 -0.15 4.93
C ASN A 89 -2.36 -0.91 3.66
N THR A 90 -3.66 -1.18 3.49
CA THR A 90 -4.21 -1.79 2.27
C THR A 90 -3.88 -0.96 1.04
N SER A 91 -4.02 0.37 1.13
CA SER A 91 -3.73 1.28 0.02
C SER A 91 -2.24 1.26 -0.36
N TYR A 92 -1.32 1.25 0.61
CA TYR A 92 0.11 1.15 0.34
C TYR A 92 0.50 -0.20 -0.27
N LYS A 93 -0.06 -1.31 0.21
CA LYS A 93 0.14 -2.64 -0.37
C LYS A 93 -0.34 -2.71 -1.82
N ASN A 94 -1.53 -2.17 -2.11
CA ASN A 94 -2.08 -2.11 -3.45
C ASN A 94 -1.20 -1.26 -4.38
N LEU A 95 -0.72 -0.11 -3.90
CA LEU A 95 0.20 0.74 -4.64
C LEU A 95 1.53 0.03 -4.92
N TYR A 96 2.10 -0.66 -3.93
CA TYR A 96 3.32 -1.45 -4.08
C TYR A 96 3.19 -2.54 -5.15
N SER A 97 2.08 -3.30 -5.12
CA SER A 97 1.76 -4.32 -6.11
C SER A 97 1.60 -3.72 -7.51
N THR A 98 0.84 -2.62 -7.62
CA THR A 98 0.63 -1.91 -8.87
C THR A 98 1.94 -1.40 -9.47
N LEU A 99 2.81 -0.78 -8.66
CA LEU A 99 4.12 -0.31 -9.11
C LEU A 99 5.00 -1.48 -9.57
N THR A 100 4.95 -2.62 -8.87
CA THR A 100 5.68 -3.82 -9.29
C THR A 100 5.24 -4.31 -10.67
N ALA A 101 3.93 -4.38 -10.92
CA ALA A 101 3.40 -4.76 -12.23
C ALA A 101 3.78 -3.76 -13.33
N LYS A 102 3.66 -2.45 -13.05
CA LYS A 102 4.05 -1.40 -14.00
C LYS A 102 5.54 -1.41 -14.33
N ILE A 103 6.41 -1.67 -13.35
CA ILE A 103 7.85 -1.82 -13.57
C ILE A 103 8.13 -3.01 -14.50
N ALA A 104 7.48 -4.16 -14.28
CA ALA A 104 7.62 -5.33 -15.13
C ALA A 104 7.15 -5.09 -16.58
N ALA A 105 6.05 -4.35 -16.75
CA ALA A 105 5.55 -3.95 -18.06
C ALA A 105 6.54 -3.02 -18.80
N LEU A 106 7.12 -2.04 -18.08
CA LEU A 106 8.16 -1.16 -18.64
C LEU A 106 9.43 -1.94 -18.98
N ASP A 107 9.86 -2.88 -18.15
CA ASP A 107 11.01 -3.76 -18.43
C ASP A 107 10.80 -4.58 -19.72
N SER A 108 9.58 -5.06 -19.93
CA SER A 108 9.18 -5.77 -21.15
C SER A 108 9.17 -4.84 -22.38
N SER A 109 8.61 -3.63 -22.24
CA SER A 109 8.59 -2.60 -23.31
C SER A 109 10.01 -2.19 -23.72
N ILE A 110 10.86 -1.88 -22.74
CA ILE A 110 12.27 -1.52 -22.95
C ILE A 110 12.99 -2.64 -23.70
N SER A 111 12.83 -3.88 -23.25
CA SER A 111 13.47 -5.04 -23.88
C SER A 111 13.01 -5.25 -25.32
N SER A 112 11.69 -5.14 -25.57
CA SER A 112 11.12 -5.24 -26.92
C SER A 112 11.64 -4.15 -27.85
N ASN A 113 11.65 -2.89 -27.38
CA ASN A 113 12.07 -1.77 -28.19
C ASN A 113 13.58 -1.76 -28.44
N LYS A 114 14.40 -2.21 -27.47
CA LYS A 114 15.84 -2.47 -27.69
C LYS A 114 16.06 -3.51 -28.78
N SER A 115 15.34 -4.63 -28.73
CA SER A 115 15.43 -5.67 -29.77
C SER A 115 15.07 -5.15 -31.16
N LYS A 116 14.00 -4.34 -31.27
CA LYS A 116 13.62 -3.68 -32.53
C LYS A 116 14.68 -2.70 -33.02
N TYR A 117 15.26 -1.91 -32.12
CA TYR A 117 16.30 -0.94 -32.45
C TYR A 117 17.59 -1.64 -32.91
N ASN A 118 18.01 -2.70 -32.20
CA ASN A 118 19.25 -3.43 -32.49
C ASN A 118 19.14 -4.32 -33.75
N LYS A 119 17.93 -4.56 -34.28
CA LYS A 119 17.70 -5.45 -35.42
C LYS A 119 18.43 -4.94 -36.67
N GLY A 120 19.32 -5.77 -37.21
CA GLY A 120 20.09 -5.44 -38.41
C GLY A 120 21.25 -4.47 -38.18
N LYS A 121 21.53 -4.10 -36.93
CA LYS A 121 22.66 -3.25 -36.55
C LYS A 121 23.85 -4.06 -36.08
N PRO A 122 25.08 -3.59 -36.33
CA PRO A 122 26.27 -4.16 -35.72
C PRO A 122 26.27 -3.97 -34.20
N PHE A 123 26.94 -4.87 -33.47
CA PHE A 123 26.86 -4.92 -32.00
C PHE A 123 27.37 -3.64 -31.29
N TRP A 124 28.26 -2.87 -31.90
CA TRP A 124 28.77 -1.60 -31.33
C TRP A 124 27.73 -0.46 -31.37
N GLU A 125 26.68 -0.59 -32.17
CA GLU A 125 25.54 0.34 -32.20
C GLU A 125 24.40 -0.09 -31.28
N TRP A 126 24.51 -1.24 -30.61
CA TRP A 126 23.42 -1.77 -29.80
C TRP A 126 23.19 -0.92 -28.55
N ILE A 127 21.91 -0.73 -28.23
CA ILE A 127 21.49 -0.19 -26.93
C ILE A 127 21.34 -1.36 -25.96
N TRP A 128 22.12 -1.31 -24.88
CA TRP A 128 22.14 -2.31 -23.80
C TRP A 128 21.10 -2.07 -22.71
#